data_AF-A0A352ULQ0-F1
#
_entry.id   AF-A0A352ULQ0-F1
#
_cell.length_a   1.000
_cell.length_b   1.000
_cell.length_c   1.000
_cell.angle_alpha   90.00
_cell.angle_beta   90.00
_cell.angle_gamma   90.00
#
_symmetry.space_group_name_H-M   'P 1'
#
loop_
_entity.id
_entity.type
_entity.pdbx_description
1 polymer ?
#
loop_
_entity_poly.entity_id
_entity_poly.type
_entity_poly.pdbx_seq_one_letter_code
_entity_poly.pdbx_strand_id
1 'polypeptide(L)'
;MKSYEQIYQYWLDSPALSEDEWRELSAIGGDEAEIKSRFFAPLEFGTAGLRGEMGIGLRRMNVHVVRWATQAFADVIRAEGAPACEKGIVICYDCRQNSESFAREAAAVMAAKGIHVRIFDELRPTPELSFAVIHYGAAAGLNITASHNPKQYNGYKVYWSDGAQLPP
;
A
#
# COMPACT_ATOMS: atom_id res chain seq x y z
N MET A 1 -25.02 -4.80 -1.34
CA MET A 1 -23.56 -4.84 -1.62
C MET A 1 -23.41 -4.88 -3.13
N LYS A 2 -22.44 -4.19 -3.73
CA LYS A 2 -22.20 -4.26 -5.19
C LYS A 2 -21.68 -5.65 -5.57
N SER A 3 -22.06 -6.18 -6.71
CA SER A 3 -21.45 -7.40 -7.28
C SER A 3 -20.02 -7.11 -7.77
N TYR A 4 -19.22 -8.14 -8.02
CA TYR A 4 -17.85 -7.94 -8.50
C TYR A 4 -17.83 -7.31 -9.90
N GLU A 5 -18.83 -7.58 -10.75
CA GLU A 5 -19.01 -6.95 -12.06
C GLU A 5 -19.34 -5.46 -11.92
N GLN A 6 -20.20 -5.10 -10.96
CA GLN A 6 -20.53 -3.70 -10.69
C GLN A 6 -19.32 -2.92 -10.15
N ILE A 7 -18.43 -3.59 -9.40
CA ILE A 7 -17.18 -2.98 -8.94
C ILE A 7 -16.18 -2.85 -10.08
N TYR A 8 -16.02 -3.88 -10.92
CA TYR A 8 -15.18 -3.84 -12.10
C TYR A 8 -15.58 -2.67 -13.02
N GLN A 9 -16.87 -2.55 -13.33
CA GLN A 9 -17.38 -1.45 -14.14
C GLN A 9 -17.13 -0.09 -13.49
N TYR A 10 -17.35 0.01 -12.17
CA TYR A 10 -17.04 1.23 -11.42
C TYR A 10 -15.56 1.64 -11.51
N TRP A 11 -14.63 0.68 -11.54
CA TRP A 11 -13.21 0.96 -11.74
C TRP A 11 -12.93 1.42 -13.18
N LEU A 12 -13.51 0.76 -14.19
CA LEU A 12 -13.35 1.16 -15.59
C LEU A 12 -13.88 2.57 -15.87
N ASP A 13 -14.98 2.95 -15.23
CA ASP A 13 -15.61 4.27 -15.41
C ASP A 13 -14.91 5.37 -14.59
N SER A 14 -13.91 5.00 -13.77
CA SER A 14 -13.26 5.94 -12.86
C SER A 14 -12.28 6.87 -13.58
N PRO A 15 -12.42 8.20 -13.43
CA PRO A 15 -11.46 9.16 -13.97
C PRO A 15 -10.11 9.13 -13.21
N ALA A 16 -10.00 8.35 -12.13
CA ALA A 16 -8.77 8.23 -11.36
C ALA A 16 -7.76 7.25 -11.98
N LEU A 17 -8.20 6.40 -12.93
CA LEU A 17 -7.28 5.53 -13.65
C LEU A 17 -6.47 6.34 -14.65
N SER A 18 -5.16 6.10 -14.69
CA SER A 18 -4.36 6.56 -15.83
C SER A 18 -4.75 5.82 -17.10
N GLU A 19 -4.35 6.35 -18.26
CA GLU A 19 -4.64 5.69 -19.54
C GLU A 19 -4.10 4.25 -19.60
N ASP A 20 -2.91 4.01 -19.05
CA ASP A 20 -2.29 2.67 -19.02
C ASP A 20 -3.00 1.74 -18.03
N GLU A 21 -3.47 2.25 -16.90
CA GLU A 21 -4.26 1.46 -15.94
C GLU A 21 -5.63 1.08 -16.52
N TRP A 22 -6.28 2.03 -17.22
CA TRP A 22 -7.53 1.77 -17.92
C TRP A 22 -7.35 0.74 -19.03
N ARG A 23 -6.27 0.84 -19.82
CA ARG A 23 -5.94 -0.15 -20.87
C ARG A 23 -5.71 -1.54 -20.28
N GLU A 24 -4.94 -1.64 -19.18
CA GLU A 24 -4.69 -2.90 -18.49
C GLU A 24 -6.00 -3.53 -17.99
N LEU A 25 -6.85 -2.74 -17.35
CA LEU A 25 -8.12 -3.22 -16.81
C LEU A 25 -9.15 -3.54 -17.91
N SER A 26 -9.13 -2.82 -19.03
CA SER A 26 -10.02 -3.08 -20.17
C SER A 26 -9.61 -4.33 -20.94
N ALA A 27 -8.33 -4.71 -20.92
CA ALA A 27 -7.81 -5.87 -21.63
C ALA A 27 -8.35 -7.21 -21.11
N ILE A 28 -8.83 -7.26 -19.85
CA ILE A 28 -9.49 -8.45 -19.29
C ILE A 28 -11.00 -8.48 -19.56
N GLY A 29 -11.52 -7.54 -20.36
CA GLY A 29 -12.93 -7.49 -20.73
C GLY A 29 -13.38 -8.79 -21.42
N GLY A 30 -14.34 -9.49 -20.81
CA GLY A 30 -14.84 -10.78 -21.29
C GLY A 30 -14.19 -12.01 -20.62
N ASP A 31 -13.14 -11.83 -19.81
CA ASP A 31 -12.61 -12.90 -18.95
C ASP A 31 -13.27 -12.83 -17.56
N GLU A 32 -14.43 -13.48 -17.44
CA GLU A 32 -15.19 -13.51 -16.18
C GLU A 32 -14.39 -14.07 -15.01
N ALA A 33 -13.52 -15.05 -15.25
CA ALA A 33 -12.71 -15.67 -14.22
C ALA A 33 -11.67 -14.68 -13.67
N GLU A 34 -10.99 -13.94 -14.55
CA GLU A 34 -10.00 -12.94 -14.13
C GLU A 34 -10.64 -11.70 -13.51
N ILE A 35 -11.76 -11.22 -14.05
CA ILE A 35 -12.53 -10.13 -13.43
C ILE A 35 -12.96 -10.55 -12.01
N LYS A 36 -13.53 -11.75 -11.87
CA LYS A 36 -13.91 -12.25 -10.54
C LYS A 36 -12.69 -12.35 -9.63
N SER A 37 -11.57 -12.89 -10.10
CA SER A 37 -10.34 -13.07 -9.31
C SER A 37 -9.77 -11.75 -8.75
N ARG A 38 -10.01 -10.63 -9.44
CA ARG A 38 -9.53 -9.28 -9.07
C ARG A 38 -10.53 -8.48 -8.24
N PHE A 39 -11.83 -8.75 -8.33
CA PHE A 39 -12.88 -7.88 -7.77
C PHE A 39 -13.84 -8.55 -6.79
N PHE A 40 -13.75 -9.86 -6.57
CA PHE A 40 -14.67 -10.56 -5.65
C PHE A 40 -14.60 -10.07 -4.20
N ALA A 41 -13.44 -9.57 -3.78
CA ALA A 41 -13.22 -8.98 -2.46
C ALA A 41 -11.95 -8.10 -2.48
N PRO A 42 -11.81 -7.12 -1.56
CA PRO A 42 -10.55 -6.44 -1.32
C PRO A 42 -9.41 -7.39 -0.90
N LEU A 43 -8.16 -6.94 -1.04
CA LEU A 43 -7.04 -7.56 -0.33
C LEU A 43 -7.25 -7.43 1.18
N GLU A 44 -6.98 -8.53 1.88
CA GLU A 44 -7.10 -8.61 3.34
C GLU A 44 -5.77 -8.30 4.01
N PHE A 45 -5.82 -7.59 5.13
CA PHE A 45 -4.66 -7.30 5.94
C PHE A 45 -4.34 -8.53 6.80
N GLY A 46 -3.33 -9.30 6.38
CA GLY A 46 -2.91 -10.50 7.09
C GLY A 46 -1.86 -10.22 8.16
N THR A 47 -1.28 -11.30 8.71
CA THR A 47 -0.21 -11.24 9.73
C THR A 47 1.01 -10.43 9.31
N ALA A 48 1.23 -10.27 8.01
CA ALA A 48 2.34 -9.55 7.42
C ALA A 48 1.89 -8.48 6.43
N GLY A 49 0.80 -7.80 6.76
CA GLY A 49 0.25 -6.70 5.98
C GLY A 49 -0.56 -7.14 4.77
N LEU A 50 -0.74 -6.22 3.82
CA LEU A 50 -1.34 -6.54 2.52
C LEU A 50 -0.31 -7.20 1.63
N ARG A 51 -0.74 -8.23 0.90
CA ARG A 51 0.09 -8.89 -0.11
C ARG A 51 -0.78 -9.42 -1.23
N GLY A 52 -0.34 -9.21 -2.46
CA GLY A 52 -1.04 -9.71 -3.63
C GLY A 52 -0.21 -9.57 -4.89
N GLU A 53 -0.66 -10.23 -5.95
CA GLU A 53 -0.15 -10.01 -7.30
C GLU A 53 -0.42 -8.57 -7.71
N MET A 54 0.52 -7.98 -8.44
CA MET A 54 0.35 -6.66 -9.00
C MET A 54 -0.65 -6.69 -10.17
N GLY A 55 -1.45 -5.64 -10.27
CA GLY A 55 -2.46 -5.47 -11.32
C GLY A 55 -3.59 -4.54 -10.85
N ILE A 56 -4.41 -4.04 -11.78
CA ILE A 56 -5.54 -3.18 -11.42
C ILE A 56 -6.69 -4.02 -10.89
N GLY A 57 -7.17 -3.67 -9.70
CA GLY A 57 -8.32 -4.28 -9.05
C GLY A 57 -8.23 -4.29 -7.52
N LEU A 58 -9.35 -4.58 -6.87
CA LEU A 58 -9.45 -4.56 -5.40
C LEU A 58 -8.61 -5.64 -4.71
N ARG A 59 -8.44 -6.80 -5.38
CA ARG A 59 -7.68 -7.95 -4.89
C ARG A 59 -6.29 -8.08 -5.50
N ARG A 60 -5.72 -6.94 -5.91
CA ARG A 60 -4.38 -6.84 -6.49
C ARG A 60 -3.63 -5.71 -5.80
N MET A 61 -2.30 -5.81 -5.80
CA MET A 61 -1.45 -4.70 -5.37
C MET A 61 -1.33 -3.69 -6.50
N ASN A 62 -1.79 -2.47 -6.25
CA ASN A 62 -1.67 -1.33 -7.15
C ASN A 62 -1.63 -0.04 -6.34
N VAL A 63 -1.37 1.07 -7.02
CA VAL A 63 -1.25 2.39 -6.39
C VAL A 63 -2.53 2.80 -5.65
N HIS A 64 -3.71 2.45 -6.18
CA HIS A 64 -4.99 2.80 -5.57
C HIS A 64 -5.22 2.06 -4.24
N VAL A 65 -4.87 0.78 -4.19
CA VAL A 65 -4.90 -0.02 -2.95
C VAL A 65 -3.87 0.49 -1.95
N VAL A 66 -2.66 0.86 -2.39
CA VAL A 66 -1.63 1.45 -1.52
C VAL A 66 -2.12 2.79 -0.94
N ARG A 67 -2.67 3.69 -1.77
CA ARG A 67 -3.22 4.97 -1.31
C ARG A 67 -4.37 4.77 -0.33
N TRP A 68 -5.28 3.84 -0.60
CA TRP A 68 -6.40 3.51 0.29
C TRP A 68 -5.93 2.97 1.64
N ALA A 69 -5.01 2.00 1.64
CA ALA A 69 -4.44 1.45 2.87
C ALA A 69 -3.65 2.51 3.66
N THR A 70 -2.90 3.36 2.96
CA THR A 70 -2.14 4.47 3.56
C THR A 70 -3.07 5.51 4.16
N GLN A 71 -4.20 5.82 3.51
CA GLN A 71 -5.20 6.74 4.03
C GLN A 71 -5.74 6.23 5.36
N ALA A 72 -6.14 4.96 5.43
CA ALA A 72 -6.61 4.36 6.68
C ALA A 72 -5.52 4.39 7.76
N PHE A 73 -4.27 4.06 7.41
CA PHE A 73 -3.15 4.08 8.35
C PHE A 73 -2.85 5.51 8.87
N ALA A 74 -2.88 6.51 7.99
CA ALA A 74 -2.72 7.92 8.35
C ALA A 74 -3.80 8.35 9.34
N ASP A 75 -5.04 7.92 9.14
CA ASP A 75 -6.15 8.26 10.06
C ASP A 75 -5.97 7.61 11.44
N VAL A 76 -5.39 6.40 11.52
CA VAL A 76 -5.01 5.77 12.80
C VAL A 76 -3.94 6.60 13.53
N ILE A 77 -2.87 6.99 12.85
CA ILE A 77 -1.80 7.82 13.46
C ILE A 77 -2.35 9.16 13.93
N ARG A 78 -3.21 9.80 13.13
CA ARG A 78 -3.84 11.08 13.49
C ARG A 78 -4.75 10.96 14.71
N ALA A 79 -5.38 9.81 14.92
CA ALA A 79 -6.20 9.57 16.10
C ALA A 79 -5.38 9.54 17.40
N GLU A 80 -4.07 9.28 17.33
CA GLU A 80 -3.14 9.38 18.48
C GLU A 80 -2.75 10.84 18.82
N GLY A 81 -3.12 11.80 17.97
CA GLY A 81 -2.96 13.23 18.21
C GLY A 81 -1.74 13.87 17.55
N ALA A 82 -1.61 15.20 17.71
CA ALA A 82 -0.56 15.99 17.08
C ALA A 82 0.87 15.49 17.36
N PRO A 83 1.24 15.04 18.58
CA PRO A 83 2.58 14.51 18.83
C PRO A 83 2.93 13.28 17.98
N ALA A 84 1.95 12.43 17.64
CA ALA A 84 2.18 11.27 16.77
C ALA A 84 2.42 11.71 15.32
N CYS A 85 1.67 12.71 14.84
CA CYS A 85 1.87 13.29 13.52
C CYS A 85 3.25 13.95 13.37
N GLU A 86 3.73 14.63 14.41
CA GLU A 86 5.06 15.28 14.44
C GLU A 86 6.20 14.26 14.47
N LYS A 87 6.09 13.20 15.28
CA LYS A 87 7.02 12.06 15.24
C LYS A 87 7.06 11.42 13.86
N GLY A 88 5.90 11.37 13.20
CA GLY A 88 5.79 10.95 11.81
C GLY A 88 6.04 9.48 11.59
N ILE A 89 6.34 9.12 10.35
CA ILE A 89 6.62 7.74 9.94
C ILE A 89 7.94 7.63 9.17
N VAL A 90 8.48 6.41 9.17
CA VAL A 90 9.56 6.01 8.26
C VAL A 90 9.01 5.08 7.17
N ILE A 91 9.34 5.33 5.91
CA ILE A 91 8.92 4.50 4.77
C ILE A 91 10.16 3.92 4.09
N CYS A 92 10.20 2.61 3.88
CA CYS A 92 11.19 1.93 3.07
C CYS A 92 10.53 1.03 2.02
N TYR A 93 11.34 0.52 1.10
CA TYR A 93 10.90 -0.37 0.03
C TYR A 93 12.03 -1.26 -0.47
N ASP A 94 11.66 -2.39 -1.08
CA ASP A 94 12.60 -3.36 -1.66
C ASP A 94 12.78 -3.19 -3.18
N CYS A 95 13.51 -4.11 -3.81
CA CYS A 95 13.83 -4.08 -5.24
C CYS A 95 12.70 -4.54 -6.19
N ARG A 96 11.47 -4.74 -5.70
CA ARG A 96 10.36 -5.18 -6.56
C ARG A 96 9.91 -4.07 -7.50
N GLN A 97 9.28 -4.47 -8.61
CA GLN A 97 8.66 -3.51 -9.50
C GLN A 97 7.61 -2.68 -8.75
N ASN A 98 7.55 -1.40 -9.08
CA ASN A 98 6.66 -0.40 -8.48
C ASN A 98 6.88 -0.13 -6.99
N SER A 99 7.82 -0.80 -6.30
CA SER A 99 8.05 -0.60 -4.86
C SER A 99 8.40 0.85 -4.52
N GLU A 100 9.28 1.48 -5.29
CA GLU A 100 9.62 2.90 -5.11
C GLU A 100 8.40 3.81 -5.35
N SER A 101 7.67 3.59 -6.45
CA SER A 101 6.47 4.38 -6.79
C SER A 101 5.41 4.28 -5.68
N PHE A 102 5.11 3.06 -5.21
CA PHE A 102 4.18 2.84 -4.12
C PHE A 102 4.65 3.48 -2.81
N ALA A 103 5.95 3.46 -2.51
CA ALA A 103 6.49 4.14 -1.33
C ALA A 103 6.33 5.66 -1.41
N ARG A 104 6.59 6.27 -2.57
CA ARG A 104 6.40 7.71 -2.81
C ARG A 104 4.93 8.10 -2.74
N GLU A 105 4.03 7.26 -3.25
CA GLU A 105 2.58 7.48 -3.18
C GLU A 105 2.06 7.38 -1.74
N ALA A 106 2.56 6.42 -0.96
CA ALA A 106 2.27 6.35 0.46
C ALA A 106 2.80 7.59 1.21
N ALA A 107 4.02 8.04 0.89
CA ALA A 107 4.58 9.28 1.44
C ALA A 107 3.69 10.50 1.14
N ALA A 108 3.21 10.62 -0.11
CA ALA A 108 2.35 11.71 -0.54
C ALA A 108 1.02 11.74 0.23
N VAL A 109 0.38 10.58 0.43
CA VAL A 109 -0.86 10.48 1.22
C VAL A 109 -0.64 10.87 2.68
N MET A 110 0.47 10.42 3.29
CA MET A 110 0.82 10.75 4.68
C MET A 110 1.12 12.24 4.84
N ALA A 111 1.89 12.82 3.93
CA ALA A 111 2.20 14.25 3.90
C ALA A 111 0.92 15.10 3.72
N ALA A 112 0.02 14.69 2.83
CA ALA A 112 -1.28 15.35 2.64
C ALA A 112 -2.17 15.32 3.89
N LYS A 113 -1.90 14.39 4.81
CA LYS A 113 -2.57 14.25 6.12
C LYS A 113 -1.85 15.00 7.25
N GLY A 114 -0.78 15.73 6.94
CA GLY A 114 -0.01 16.50 7.92
C GLY A 114 0.90 15.65 8.81
N ILE A 115 1.25 14.44 8.36
CA ILE A 115 2.15 13.54 9.09
C ILE A 115 3.57 13.75 8.55
N HIS A 116 4.55 13.91 9.43
CA HIS A 116 5.94 14.00 9.02
C HIS A 116 6.40 12.66 8.38
N VAL A 117 7.08 12.71 7.24
CA VAL A 117 7.51 11.51 6.53
C VAL A 117 9.02 11.53 6.34
N ARG A 118 9.66 10.43 6.74
CA ARG A 118 11.03 10.08 6.38
C ARG A 118 10.96 8.93 5.40
N ILE A 119 11.46 9.12 4.18
CA ILE A 119 11.54 8.07 3.16
C ILE A 119 13.00 7.89 2.76
N PHE A 120 13.43 6.65 2.55
CA PHE A 120 14.79 6.38 2.06
C PHE A 120 14.93 6.78 0.59
N ASP A 121 16.09 7.33 0.24
CA ASP A 121 16.40 7.74 -1.14
C ASP A 121 16.47 6.55 -2.11
N GLU A 122 16.82 5.36 -1.58
CA GLU A 122 16.98 4.12 -2.34
C GLU A 122 16.41 2.92 -1.57
N LEU A 123 16.36 1.76 -2.21
CA LEU A 123 15.90 0.50 -1.62
C LEU A 123 16.68 0.16 -0.34
N ARG A 124 15.98 -0.43 0.63
CA ARG A 124 16.53 -0.83 1.94
C ARG A 124 16.01 -2.16 2.44
N PRO A 125 16.82 -2.92 3.19
CA PRO A 125 16.35 -4.13 3.83
C PRO A 125 15.40 -3.80 5.01
N THR A 126 14.40 -4.63 5.21
CA THR A 126 13.44 -4.54 6.34
C THR A 126 14.03 -4.20 7.72
N PRO A 127 15.14 -4.83 8.18
CA PRO A 127 15.72 -4.47 9.49
C PRO A 127 16.17 -3.01 9.60
N GLU A 128 16.52 -2.36 8.49
CA GLU A 128 16.91 -0.94 8.51
C GLU A 128 15.71 -0.02 8.74
N LEU A 129 14.52 -0.39 8.26
CA LEU A 129 13.29 0.30 8.64
C LEU A 129 13.02 0.18 10.14
N SER A 130 13.09 -1.04 10.68
CA SER A 130 12.88 -1.30 12.11
C SER A 130 13.83 -0.46 12.96
N PHE A 131 15.13 -0.47 12.61
CA PHE A 131 16.12 0.39 13.24
C PHE A 131 15.78 1.87 13.10
N ALA A 132 15.42 2.35 11.91
CA ALA A 132 15.16 3.76 11.66
C ALA A 132 13.93 4.28 12.42
N VAL A 133 12.87 3.47 12.54
CA VAL A 133 11.68 3.82 13.34
C VAL A 133 12.09 4.10 14.79
N ILE A 134 12.86 3.20 15.39
CA ILE A 134 13.35 3.35 16.76
C ILE A 134 14.33 4.53 16.87
N HIS A 135 15.29 4.60 15.95
CA HIS A 135 16.37 5.59 15.97
C HIS A 135 15.85 7.02 15.86
N TYR A 136 14.86 7.27 15.00
CA TYR A 136 14.26 8.59 14.82
C TYR A 136 13.09 8.86 15.77
N GLY A 137 12.71 7.90 16.62
CA GLY A 137 11.54 8.01 17.50
C GLY A 137 10.23 8.24 16.73
N ALA A 138 10.13 7.66 15.53
CA ALA A 138 8.95 7.79 14.69
C ALA A 138 7.74 7.10 15.35
N ALA A 139 6.53 7.57 15.05
CA ALA A 139 5.31 6.95 15.55
C ALA A 139 5.11 5.57 14.93
N ALA A 140 5.51 5.39 13.68
CA ALA A 140 5.31 4.15 12.96
C ALA A 140 6.28 3.99 11.77
N GLY A 141 6.21 2.82 11.12
CA GLY A 141 6.94 2.53 9.88
C GLY A 141 6.08 1.86 8.83
N LEU A 142 6.50 1.96 7.57
CA LEU A 142 5.89 1.32 6.41
C LEU A 142 6.97 0.69 5.52
N ASN A 143 6.80 -0.58 5.19
CA ASN A 143 7.65 -1.29 4.24
C ASN A 143 6.84 -1.75 3.03
N ILE A 144 7.24 -1.30 1.84
CA ILE A 144 6.71 -1.81 0.58
C ILE A 144 7.53 -3.02 0.15
N THR A 145 7.01 -4.21 0.43
CA THR A 145 7.66 -5.48 0.10
C THR A 145 6.70 -6.67 0.21
N ALA A 146 6.82 -7.63 -0.71
CA ALA A 146 6.24 -8.98 -0.54
C ALA A 146 7.24 -10.02 -0.02
N SER A 147 8.40 -9.59 0.50
CA SER A 147 9.44 -10.45 1.09
C SER A 147 9.94 -11.53 0.12
N HIS A 148 9.58 -12.80 0.32
CA HIS A 148 10.05 -13.94 -0.49
C HIS A 148 9.09 -14.32 -1.62
N ASN A 149 7.95 -13.62 -1.76
CA ASN A 149 6.99 -13.94 -2.81
C ASN A 149 7.57 -13.74 -4.20
N PRO A 150 7.01 -14.40 -5.23
CA PRO A 150 7.43 -14.22 -6.61
C PRO A 150 7.46 -12.74 -7.05
N LYS A 151 8.22 -12.42 -8.11
CA LYS A 151 8.46 -11.04 -8.56
C LYS A 151 7.18 -10.26 -8.94
N GLN A 152 6.12 -10.96 -9.35
CA GLN A 152 4.82 -10.37 -9.69
C GLN A 152 4.03 -9.92 -8.46
N TYR A 153 4.46 -10.27 -7.25
CA TYR A 153 3.84 -9.83 -6.01
C TYR A 153 4.48 -8.55 -5.50
N ASN A 154 3.67 -7.70 -4.87
CA ASN A 154 4.16 -6.66 -3.97
C ASN A 154 3.37 -6.72 -2.65
N GLY A 155 3.69 -5.84 -1.70
CA GLY A 155 3.05 -5.85 -0.39
C GLY A 155 3.23 -4.54 0.35
N TYR A 156 2.47 -4.40 1.43
CA TYR A 156 2.39 -3.21 2.25
C TYR A 156 2.36 -3.65 3.72
N LYS A 157 3.43 -3.36 4.45
CA LYS A 157 3.61 -3.81 5.85
C LYS A 157 3.80 -2.64 6.78
N VAL A 158 3.04 -2.60 7.86
CA VAL A 158 3.13 -1.54 8.86
C VAL A 158 3.92 -2.00 10.09
N TYR A 159 4.59 -1.04 10.72
CA TYR A 159 5.41 -1.21 11.91
C TYR A 159 5.00 -0.17 12.93
N TRP A 160 5.02 -0.50 14.22
CA TRP A 160 4.73 0.48 15.28
C TRP A 160 6.00 1.11 15.85
N SER A 161 5.85 2.00 16.82
CA SER A 161 6.94 2.79 17.42
C SER A 161 8.06 1.96 18.06
N ASP A 162 7.81 0.68 18.37
CA ASP A 162 8.80 -0.27 18.87
C ASP A 162 9.66 -0.89 17.75
N GLY A 163 9.41 -0.50 16.49
CA GLY A 163 10.09 -1.05 15.32
C GLY A 163 9.64 -2.47 14.97
N ALA A 164 8.63 -3.03 15.64
CA ALA A 164 8.06 -4.33 15.32
C ALA A 164 6.98 -4.20 14.26
N GLN A 165 6.86 -5.23 13.43
CA GLN A 165 5.77 -5.34 12.47
C GLN A 165 4.46 -5.56 13.24
N LEU A 166 3.39 -4.86 12.89
CA LEU A 166 2.09 -5.12 13.51
C LEU A 166 1.59 -6.53 13.14
N PRO A 167 1.23 -7.36 14.14
CA PRO A 167 0.47 -8.58 13.92
C PRO A 167 -1.00 -8.25 13.57
N PRO A 168 -1.80 -9.22 13.09
CA PRO A 168 -3.21 -9.00 12.81
C PRO A 168 -4.05 -8.93 14.10
#